data_AF-A0A2W2ADX3-F1
#
_entry.id   AF-A0A2W2ADX3-F1
#
_cell.length_a   1.000
_cell.length_b   1.000
_cell.length_c   1.000
_cell.angle_alpha   90.00
_cell.angle_beta   90.00
_cell.angle_gamma   90.00
#
_symmetry.space_group_name_H-M   'P 1'
#
loop_
_entity.id
_entity.type
_entity.pdbx_description
1 polymer ?
#
loop_
_entity_poly.entity_id
_entity_poly.type
_entity_poly.pdbx_seq_one_letter_code
_entity_poly.pdbx_strand_id
1 'polypeptide(L)'
;MTSVPRTVVDIAMSEDLRTAVVVADAALRRGVTMGRLRGAVDQRSRGRRRAEHVLDLADGRSGSPAESFARVVLLELGLPTPVLQQEFVADGRRYAVDFWFPDQGVVVEIDGRAKYTQARYLAGRSPTEVFLEEKRRHERLLTVPGVRAVVRLEWRDLFDPDALVRRFRAVGLPCPVRPIRSARPGAA
;
A
#
# COMPACT_ATOMS: atom_id res chain seq x y z
N MET A 1 13.48 28.15 2.31
CA MET A 1 13.08 26.83 1.75
C MET A 1 13.04 25.83 2.89
N THR A 2 11.96 25.06 3.05
CA THR A 2 11.89 23.98 4.04
C THR A 2 12.67 22.76 3.53
N SER A 3 13.36 22.06 4.42
CA SER A 3 14.04 20.81 4.05
C SER A 3 12.99 19.69 3.84
N VAL A 4 13.31 18.68 3.02
CA VAL A 4 12.40 17.54 2.77
C VAL A 4 11.91 16.90 4.09
N PRO A 5 12.78 16.60 5.08
CA PRO A 5 12.31 16.05 6.36
C PRO A 5 11.33 16.97 7.09
N ARG A 6 11.55 18.29 7.03
CA ARG A 6 10.67 19.26 7.67
C ARG A 6 9.29 19.28 7.01
N THR A 7 9.24 19.30 5.67
CA THR A 7 7.99 19.24 4.92
C THR A 7 7.19 17.96 5.22
N VAL A 8 7.86 16.79 5.27
CA VAL A 8 7.20 15.52 5.60
C VAL A 8 6.60 15.56 7.01
N VAL A 9 7.35 16.07 7.99
CA VAL A 9 6.88 16.19 9.36
C VAL A 9 5.72 17.18 9.49
N ASP A 10 5.78 18.32 8.82
CA ASP A 10 4.70 19.32 8.86
C ASP A 10 3.40 18.73 8.27
N ILE A 11 3.50 17.99 7.15
CA ILE A 11 2.37 17.21 6.59
C ILE A 11 1.87 16.17 7.59
N ALA A 12 2.76 15.44 8.25
CA ALA A 12 2.40 14.44 9.24
C ALA A 12 1.71 15.03 10.49
N MET A 13 1.87 16.32 10.76
CA MET A 13 1.18 17.01 11.84
C MET A 13 -0.23 17.48 11.45
N SER A 14 -0.46 17.85 10.18
CA SER A 14 -1.70 18.50 9.73
C SER A 14 -2.67 17.59 8.98
N GLU A 15 -2.17 16.65 8.17
CA GLU A 15 -2.98 15.85 7.25
C GLU A 15 -3.59 14.60 7.90
N ASP A 16 -4.51 13.96 7.18
CA ASP A 16 -5.02 12.64 7.56
C ASP A 16 -3.92 11.56 7.49
N LEU A 17 -4.12 10.48 8.26
CA LEU A 17 -3.12 9.43 8.44
C LEU A 17 -2.69 8.79 7.12
N ARG A 18 -3.63 8.53 6.21
CA ARG A 18 -3.37 7.83 4.94
C ARG A 18 -2.49 8.70 4.04
N THR A 19 -2.85 9.98 3.89
CA THR A 19 -2.06 10.96 3.12
C THR A 19 -0.68 11.18 3.72
N ALA A 20 -0.59 11.33 5.03
CA ALA A 20 0.68 11.56 5.72
C ALA A 20 1.66 10.39 5.55
N VAL A 21 1.19 9.15 5.66
CA VAL A 21 2.02 7.95 5.45
C VAL A 21 2.48 7.85 3.99
N VAL A 22 1.62 8.15 3.01
CA VAL A 22 2.00 8.18 1.60
C VAL A 22 3.20 9.11 1.35
N VAL A 23 3.18 10.29 1.97
CA VAL A 23 4.28 11.26 1.86
C VAL A 23 5.54 10.77 2.58
N ALA A 24 5.40 10.22 3.78
CA ALA A 24 6.53 9.68 4.55
C ALA A 24 7.22 8.53 3.80
N ASP A 25 6.46 7.54 3.31
CA ASP A 25 6.96 6.42 2.50
C ASP A 25 7.67 6.93 1.24
N ALA A 26 7.10 7.95 0.59
CA ALA A 26 7.68 8.55 -0.61
C ALA A 26 9.00 9.28 -0.34
N ALA A 27 9.22 9.79 0.87
CA ALA A 27 10.49 10.35 1.29
C ALA A 27 11.51 9.24 1.62
N LEU A 28 11.09 8.20 2.35
CA LEU A 28 11.93 7.04 2.67
C LEU A 28 12.43 6.35 1.40
N ARG A 29 11.55 6.12 0.43
CA ARG A 29 11.88 5.52 -0.87
C ARG A 29 12.85 6.37 -1.70
N ARG A 30 12.91 7.68 -1.46
CA ARG A 30 13.88 8.60 -2.08
C ARG A 30 15.19 8.74 -1.28
N GLY A 31 15.38 7.93 -0.25
CA GLY A 31 16.62 7.88 0.54
C GLY A 31 16.67 8.84 1.73
N VAL A 32 15.57 9.50 2.10
CA VAL A 32 15.51 10.19 3.40
C VAL A 32 15.48 9.14 4.50
N THR A 33 16.38 9.22 5.47
CA THR A 33 16.42 8.23 6.55
C THR A 33 15.35 8.50 7.60
N MET A 34 14.86 7.43 8.24
CA MET A 34 13.92 7.55 9.37
C MET A 34 14.47 8.45 10.49
N GLY A 35 15.78 8.38 10.76
CA GLY A 35 16.43 9.25 11.75
C GLY A 35 16.32 10.75 11.40
N ARG A 36 16.44 11.11 10.12
CA ARG A 36 16.25 12.51 9.67
C ARG A 36 14.80 12.96 9.79
N LEU A 37 13.84 12.09 9.52
CA LEU A 37 12.42 12.39 9.71
C LEU A 37 12.10 12.60 11.19
N ARG A 38 12.49 11.66 12.06
CA ARG A 38 12.28 11.76 13.52
C ARG A 38 12.99 12.99 14.11
N GLY A 39 14.20 13.31 13.65
CA GLY A 39 14.93 14.51 14.08
C GLY A 39 14.29 15.83 13.67
N ALA A 40 13.41 15.84 12.67
CA ALA A 40 12.69 17.03 12.23
C ALA A 40 11.39 17.30 13.02
N VAL A 41 10.98 16.35 13.88
CA VAL A 41 9.80 16.48 14.75
C VAL A 41 10.09 17.48 15.87
N ASP A 42 9.42 18.62 15.83
CA ASP A 42 9.45 19.60 16.92
C ASP A 42 8.74 19.03 18.15
N GLN A 43 9.51 18.85 19.22
CA GLN A 43 9.08 18.27 20.48
C GLN A 43 8.03 19.13 21.22
N ARG A 44 7.93 20.43 20.89
CA ARG A 44 6.97 21.37 21.47
C ARG A 44 5.70 21.52 20.63
N SER A 45 5.63 20.93 19.44
CA SER A 45 4.48 21.03 18.56
C SER A 45 3.27 20.26 19.10
N ARG A 46 2.08 20.84 18.98
CA ARG A 46 0.80 20.15 19.27
C ARG A 46 0.59 18.92 18.37
N GLY A 47 1.14 18.93 17.16
CA GLY A 47 1.03 17.84 16.18
C GLY A 47 2.04 16.70 16.38
N ARG A 48 2.94 16.80 17.37
CA ARG A 48 4.03 15.84 17.61
C ARG A 48 3.56 14.39 17.60
N ARG A 49 2.55 14.06 18.41
CA ARG A 49 2.06 12.67 18.54
C ARG A 49 1.51 12.11 17.22
N ARG A 50 0.87 12.96 16.41
CA ARG A 50 0.40 12.57 15.08
C ARG A 50 1.59 12.28 14.16
N ALA A 51 2.60 13.15 14.16
CA ALA A 51 3.81 12.94 13.38
C ALA A 51 4.56 11.67 13.79
N GLU A 52 4.74 11.43 15.10
CA GLU A 52 5.34 10.21 15.62
C GLU A 52 4.57 8.96 15.16
N HIS A 53 3.23 8.98 15.28
CA HIS A 53 2.40 7.88 14.82
C HIS A 53 2.51 7.61 13.30
N VAL A 54 2.50 8.66 12.47
CA VAL A 54 2.74 8.53 11.02
C VAL A 54 4.09 7.89 10.74
N LEU A 55 5.15 8.34 11.44
CA LEU A 55 6.50 7.82 11.25
C LEU A 55 6.66 6.37 11.73
N ASP A 56 5.93 5.95 12.76
CA ASP A 56 5.90 4.56 13.20
C ASP A 56 5.20 3.64 12.19
N LEU A 57 4.29 4.21 11.39
CA LEU A 57 3.65 3.51 10.27
C LEU A 57 4.40 3.67 8.95
N ALA A 58 5.43 4.51 8.85
CA ALA A 58 6.09 4.75 7.57
C ALA A 58 7.04 3.60 7.21
N ASP A 59 6.97 3.13 5.96
CA ASP A 59 7.77 2.05 5.40
C ASP A 59 8.11 2.34 3.94
N GLY A 60 9.40 2.55 3.65
CA GLY A 60 9.88 2.85 2.30
C GLY A 60 9.72 1.72 1.29
N ARG A 61 9.33 0.52 1.72
CA ARG A 61 9.15 -0.66 0.85
C ARG A 61 7.84 -0.62 0.05
N SER A 62 6.84 0.17 0.44
CA SER A 62 5.68 0.40 -0.44
C SER A 62 6.17 1.04 -1.75
N GLY A 63 5.90 0.38 -2.88
CA GLY A 63 6.42 0.72 -4.21
C GLY A 63 5.73 1.92 -4.85
N SER A 64 4.51 2.25 -4.40
CA SER A 64 3.72 3.34 -4.95
C SER A 64 2.87 4.05 -3.89
N PRO A 65 2.39 5.28 -4.18
CA PRO A 65 1.40 5.96 -3.32
C PRO A 65 0.15 5.12 -3.07
N ALA A 66 -0.28 4.33 -4.06
CA ALA A 66 -1.45 3.50 -3.94
C ALA A 66 -1.26 2.36 -2.92
N GLU A 67 -0.08 1.75 -2.92
CA GLU A 67 0.31 0.74 -1.93
C GLU A 67 0.44 1.34 -0.53
N SER A 68 1.08 2.50 -0.38
CA SER A 68 1.18 3.18 0.93
C SER A 68 -0.20 3.48 1.52
N PHE A 69 -1.12 3.99 0.69
CA PHE A 69 -2.50 4.26 1.11
C PHE A 69 -3.22 2.96 1.48
N ALA A 70 -3.12 1.93 0.64
CA ALA A 70 -3.75 0.64 0.89
C ALA A 70 -3.26 0.05 2.21
N ARG A 71 -1.95 0.11 2.49
CA ARG A 71 -1.36 -0.41 3.74
C ARG A 71 -2.00 0.20 4.99
N VAL A 72 -2.28 1.50 4.99
CA VAL A 72 -2.99 2.15 6.09
C VAL A 72 -4.46 1.70 6.17
N VAL A 73 -5.14 1.53 5.03
CA VAL A 73 -6.51 0.97 5.01
C VAL A 73 -6.54 -0.45 5.60
N LEU A 74 -5.59 -1.32 5.24
CA LEU A 74 -5.51 -2.68 5.78
C LEU A 74 -5.30 -2.66 7.30
N LEU A 75 -4.44 -1.76 7.78
CA LEU A 75 -4.20 -1.56 9.21
C LEU A 75 -5.47 -1.07 9.94
N GLU A 76 -6.19 -0.10 9.38
CA GLU A 76 -7.45 0.43 9.96
C GLU A 76 -8.55 -0.63 10.03
N LEU A 77 -8.53 -1.62 9.13
CA LEU A 77 -9.42 -2.78 9.15
C LEU A 77 -8.96 -3.87 10.13
N GLY A 78 -7.81 -3.69 10.78
CA GLY A 78 -7.25 -4.60 11.77
C GLY A 78 -6.66 -5.88 11.18
N LEU A 79 -6.29 -5.88 9.89
CA LEU A 79 -5.62 -7.03 9.30
C LEU A 79 -4.27 -7.27 9.98
N PRO A 80 -3.74 -8.51 9.95
CA PRO A 80 -2.36 -8.80 10.35
C PRO A 80 -1.37 -7.93 9.58
N THR A 81 -0.17 -7.72 10.12
CA THR A 81 0.86 -6.98 9.37
C THR A 81 1.36 -7.83 8.19
N PRO A 82 1.23 -7.37 6.94
CA PRO A 82 1.74 -8.12 5.79
C PRO A 82 3.25 -7.97 5.64
N VAL A 83 3.87 -8.94 4.96
CA VAL A 83 5.21 -8.79 4.38
C VAL A 83 5.08 -7.99 3.09
N LEU A 84 5.77 -6.85 3.01
CA LEU A 84 5.75 -5.99 1.83
C LEU A 84 6.75 -6.48 0.78
N GLN A 85 6.39 -6.38 -0.50
CA GLN A 85 7.27 -6.67 -1.64
C GLN A 85 7.91 -8.07 -1.54
N GLN A 86 7.15 -9.06 -1.05
CA GLN A 86 7.63 -10.43 -0.93
C GLN A 86 7.95 -10.99 -2.31
N GLU A 87 9.18 -11.45 -2.51
CA GLU A 87 9.56 -12.13 -3.74
C GLU A 87 9.13 -13.59 -3.72
N PHE A 88 8.45 -14.02 -4.78
CA PHE A 88 8.19 -15.41 -5.10
C PHE A 88 8.88 -15.81 -6.39
N VAL A 89 9.22 -17.09 -6.50
CA VAL A 89 9.71 -17.69 -7.74
C VAL A 89 8.62 -18.60 -8.28
N ALA A 90 8.15 -18.33 -9.49
CA ALA A 90 7.23 -19.19 -10.22
C ALA A 90 7.66 -19.25 -11.68
N ASP A 91 7.70 -20.46 -12.26
CA ASP A 91 8.08 -20.66 -13.66
C ASP A 91 9.44 -20.03 -14.02
N GLY A 92 10.43 -20.18 -13.13
CA GLY A 92 11.78 -19.61 -13.27
C GLY A 92 11.86 -18.07 -13.20
N ARG A 93 10.75 -17.39 -12.91
CA ARG A 93 10.66 -15.92 -12.84
C ARG A 93 10.39 -15.45 -11.42
N ARG A 94 10.95 -14.29 -11.06
CA ARG A 94 10.71 -13.62 -9.78
C ARG A 94 9.53 -12.65 -9.88
N TYR A 95 8.67 -12.68 -8.86
CA TYR A 95 7.53 -11.78 -8.71
C TYR A 95 7.55 -11.18 -7.32
N ALA A 96 7.69 -9.86 -7.22
CA ALA A 96 7.45 -9.15 -5.96
C ALA A 96 5.95 -8.82 -5.84
N VAL A 97 5.32 -9.27 -4.76
CA VAL A 97 3.90 -8.97 -4.45
C VAL A 97 3.78 -7.87 -3.42
N ASP A 98 2.77 -7.01 -3.54
CA ASP A 98 2.66 -5.80 -2.72
C ASP A 98 2.48 -6.12 -1.23
N PHE A 99 1.58 -7.07 -0.92
CA PHE A 99 1.32 -7.54 0.43
C PHE A 99 1.19 -9.06 0.47
N TRP A 100 1.97 -9.70 1.34
CA TRP A 100 1.92 -11.13 1.60
C TRP A 100 1.52 -11.43 3.04
N PHE A 101 0.48 -12.24 3.21
CA PHE A 101 -0.03 -12.70 4.49
C PHE A 101 0.28 -14.20 4.66
N PRO A 102 1.46 -14.56 5.19
CA PRO A 102 1.95 -15.95 5.19
C PRO A 102 1.03 -16.91 5.93
N ASP A 103 0.56 -16.53 7.11
CA ASP A 103 -0.27 -17.39 7.96
C ASP A 103 -1.64 -17.67 7.34
N GLN A 104 -2.13 -16.77 6.48
CA GLN A 104 -3.39 -16.93 5.76
C GLN A 104 -3.17 -17.43 4.33
N GLY A 105 -1.94 -17.49 3.84
CA GLY A 105 -1.65 -17.82 2.45
C GLY A 105 -2.30 -16.86 1.45
N VAL A 106 -2.41 -15.57 1.78
CA VAL A 106 -3.09 -14.59 0.92
C VAL A 106 -2.12 -13.55 0.39
N VAL A 107 -2.12 -13.37 -0.92
CA VAL A 107 -1.48 -12.23 -1.59
C VAL A 107 -2.52 -11.14 -1.84
N VAL A 108 -2.17 -9.88 -1.60
CA VAL A 108 -2.95 -8.71 -2.04
C VAL A 108 -2.08 -7.85 -2.95
N GLU A 109 -2.58 -7.51 -4.14
CA GLU A 109 -1.90 -6.63 -5.11
C GLU A 109 -2.76 -5.39 -5.41
N ILE A 110 -2.11 -4.24 -5.59
CA ILE A 110 -2.73 -2.97 -5.94
C ILE A 110 -2.53 -2.69 -7.42
N ASP A 111 -3.62 -2.75 -8.18
CA ASP A 111 -3.63 -2.46 -9.60
C ASP A 111 -3.95 -1.00 -9.88
N GLY A 112 -2.97 -0.33 -10.47
CA GLY A 112 -3.17 0.98 -11.06
C GLY A 112 -3.64 0.87 -12.51
N ARG A 113 -4.79 1.49 -12.84
CA ARG A 113 -5.26 1.67 -14.24
C ARG A 113 -4.19 2.26 -15.16
N ALA A 114 -3.28 3.07 -14.59
CA ALA A 114 -2.14 3.65 -15.29
C ALA A 114 -1.25 2.61 -16.01
N LYS A 115 -1.18 1.37 -15.50
CA LYS A 115 -0.43 0.26 -16.14
C LYS A 115 -0.89 -0.02 -17.57
N TYR A 116 -2.15 0.25 -17.89
CA TYR A 116 -2.77 -0.04 -19.19
C TYR A 116 -2.90 1.19 -20.10
N THR A 117 -2.78 2.39 -19.55
CA THR A 117 -3.09 3.64 -20.28
C THR A 117 -1.89 4.54 -20.50
N GLN A 118 -0.83 4.42 -19.70
CA GLN A 118 0.34 5.30 -19.81
C GLN A 118 1.51 4.60 -20.50
N ALA A 119 2.05 5.23 -21.55
CA ALA A 119 3.13 4.69 -22.38
C ALA A 119 4.35 4.18 -21.58
N ARG A 120 4.70 4.86 -20.47
CA ARG A 120 5.81 4.46 -19.59
C ARG A 120 5.66 3.06 -18.98
N TYR A 121 4.42 2.58 -18.74
CA TYR A 121 4.18 1.24 -18.19
C TYR A 121 3.97 0.19 -19.29
N LEU A 122 3.47 0.62 -20.44
CA LEU A 122 3.35 -0.22 -21.62
C LEU A 122 4.72 -0.71 -22.11
N ALA A 123 5.75 0.14 -22.02
CA ALA A 123 7.12 -0.19 -22.40
C ALA A 123 7.22 -0.79 -23.83
N GLY A 124 6.48 -0.20 -24.77
CA GLY A 124 6.40 -0.66 -26.16
C GLY A 124 5.39 -1.79 -26.43
N ARG A 125 4.76 -2.35 -25.40
CA ARG A 125 3.69 -3.36 -25.53
C ARG A 125 2.32 -2.71 -25.73
N SER A 126 1.39 -3.43 -26.33
CA SER A 126 -0.02 -3.05 -26.35
C SER A 126 -0.68 -3.21 -24.97
N PRO A 127 -1.76 -2.46 -24.67
CA PRO A 127 -2.55 -2.67 -23.46
C PRO A 127 -3.06 -4.11 -23.31
N THR A 128 -3.40 -4.77 -24.41
CA THR A 128 -3.84 -6.18 -24.43
C THR A 128 -2.74 -7.14 -23.98
N GLU A 129 -1.50 -6.94 -24.42
CA GLU A 129 -0.36 -7.77 -23.99
C GLU A 129 -0.08 -7.60 -22.49
N VAL A 130 -0.13 -6.36 -21.98
CA VAL A 130 0.02 -6.09 -20.54
C VAL A 130 -1.09 -6.78 -19.74
N PHE A 131 -2.34 -6.72 -20.23
CA PHE A 131 -3.46 -7.42 -19.60
C PHE A 131 -3.26 -8.95 -19.56
N LEU A 132 -2.86 -9.56 -20.69
CA LEU A 132 -2.59 -11.00 -20.75
C LEU A 132 -1.43 -11.41 -19.83
N GLU A 133 -0.40 -10.57 -19.71
CA GLU A 133 0.73 -10.84 -18.81
C GLU A 133 0.31 -10.76 -17.34
N GLU A 134 -0.49 -9.77 -16.95
CA GLU A 134 -1.04 -9.65 -15.60
C GLU A 134 -1.96 -10.83 -15.26
N LYS A 135 -2.77 -11.31 -16.23
CA LYS A 135 -3.57 -12.54 -16.06
C LYS A 135 -2.69 -13.76 -15.80
N ARG A 136 -1.64 -13.96 -16.62
CA ARG A 136 -0.69 -15.08 -16.43
C ARG A 136 0.08 -14.95 -15.12
N ARG A 137 0.40 -13.73 -14.68
CA ARG A 137 1.03 -13.47 -13.37
C ARG A 137 0.11 -13.93 -12.25
N HIS A 138 -1.17 -13.60 -12.30
CA HIS A 138 -2.15 -14.05 -11.32
C HIS A 138 -2.21 -15.59 -11.26
N GLU A 139 -2.32 -16.26 -12.40
CA GLU A 139 -2.33 -17.72 -12.47
C GLU A 139 -1.05 -18.35 -11.91
N ARG A 140 0.13 -17.78 -12.20
CA ARG A 140 1.41 -18.26 -11.66
C ARG A 140 1.56 -18.03 -10.17
N LEU A 141 1.05 -16.92 -9.62
CA LEU A 141 1.10 -16.71 -8.17
C LEU A 141 0.32 -17.78 -7.41
N LEU A 142 -0.77 -18.30 -7.99
CA LEU A 142 -1.55 -19.39 -7.41
C LEU A 142 -0.83 -20.75 -7.45
N THR A 143 0.26 -20.89 -8.21
CA THR A 143 1.08 -22.13 -8.20
C THR A 143 2.21 -22.09 -7.17
N VAL A 144 2.43 -20.94 -6.52
CA VAL A 144 3.46 -20.79 -5.48
C VAL A 144 3.04 -21.54 -4.22
N PRO A 145 3.90 -22.41 -3.66
CA PRO A 145 3.59 -23.11 -2.41
C PRO A 145 3.24 -22.14 -1.28
N GLY A 146 2.12 -22.41 -0.60
CA GLY A 146 1.61 -21.58 0.50
C GLY A 146 0.65 -20.47 0.05
N VAL A 147 0.66 -20.07 -1.23
CA VAL A 147 -0.34 -19.13 -1.75
C VAL A 147 -1.66 -19.88 -1.98
N ARG A 148 -2.69 -19.49 -1.24
CA ARG A 148 -4.06 -20.02 -1.31
C ARG A 148 -5.00 -19.10 -2.09
N ALA A 149 -4.75 -17.80 -2.06
CA ALA A 149 -5.56 -16.82 -2.77
C ALA A 149 -4.74 -15.58 -3.16
N VAL A 150 -5.14 -14.94 -4.27
CA VAL A 150 -4.61 -13.65 -4.72
C VAL A 150 -5.78 -12.68 -4.87
N VAL A 151 -5.73 -11.56 -4.14
CA VAL A 151 -6.74 -10.50 -4.17
C VAL A 151 -6.16 -9.28 -4.88
N ARG A 152 -6.75 -8.87 -6.01
CA ARG A 152 -6.37 -7.65 -6.73
C ARG A 152 -7.31 -6.50 -6.43
N LEU A 153 -6.77 -5.40 -5.93
CA LEU A 153 -7.53 -4.20 -5.56
C LEU A 153 -7.23 -3.08 -6.55
N GLU A 154 -8.27 -2.40 -6.99
CA GLU A 154 -8.13 -1.11 -7.65
C GLU A 154 -8.23 0.03 -6.63
N TRP A 155 -7.75 1.23 -7.01
CA TRP A 155 -7.84 2.42 -6.18
C TRP A 155 -9.25 2.66 -5.61
N ARG A 156 -10.30 2.45 -6.42
CA ARG A 156 -11.70 2.61 -5.99
C ARG A 156 -12.12 1.65 -4.88
N ASP A 157 -11.53 0.45 -4.81
CA ASP A 157 -11.91 -0.58 -3.85
C ASP A 157 -11.50 -0.16 -2.43
N LEU A 158 -10.46 0.67 -2.31
CA LEU A 158 -9.97 1.21 -1.04
C LEU A 158 -10.93 2.22 -0.38
N PHE A 159 -11.98 2.64 -1.10
CA PHE A 159 -13.01 3.58 -0.62
C PHE A 159 -14.35 2.92 -0.31
N ASP A 160 -14.47 1.59 -0.45
CA ASP A 160 -15.62 0.81 0.03
C ASP A 160 -15.15 -0.22 1.09
N PRO A 161 -14.96 0.21 2.35
CA PRO A 161 -14.47 -0.66 3.40
C PRO A 161 -15.36 -1.88 3.67
N ASP A 162 -16.68 -1.73 3.51
CA ASP A 162 -17.63 -2.82 3.75
C ASP A 162 -17.48 -3.92 2.69
N ALA A 163 -17.34 -3.55 1.42
CA ALA A 163 -17.03 -4.50 0.35
C ALA A 163 -15.65 -5.14 0.52
N LEU A 164 -14.66 -4.34 0.91
CA LEU A 164 -13.30 -4.81 1.12
C LEU A 164 -13.21 -5.85 2.25
N VAL A 165 -13.88 -5.60 3.37
CA VAL A 165 -13.99 -6.57 4.49
C VAL A 165 -14.66 -7.86 4.05
N ARG A 166 -15.75 -7.80 3.29
CA ARG A 166 -16.40 -9.02 2.77
C ARG A 166 -15.45 -9.83 1.89
N ARG A 167 -14.71 -9.15 1.00
CA ARG A 167 -13.75 -9.79 0.09
C ARG A 167 -12.58 -10.44 0.83
N PHE A 168 -12.03 -9.76 1.84
CA PHE A 168 -10.94 -10.30 2.65
C PHE A 168 -11.35 -11.47 3.51
N ARG A 169 -12.52 -11.40 4.16
CA ARG A 169 -13.05 -12.52 4.95
C ARG A 169 -13.32 -13.75 4.08
N ALA A 170 -13.78 -13.56 2.84
CA ALA A 170 -14.01 -14.65 1.90
C ALA A 170 -12.73 -15.43 1.54
N VAL A 171 -11.55 -14.82 1.65
CA VAL A 171 -10.24 -15.48 1.43
C VAL A 171 -9.51 -15.84 2.73
N GLY A 172 -10.18 -15.70 3.89
CA GLY A 172 -9.64 -16.07 5.19
C GLY A 172 -8.74 -15.02 5.85
N LEU A 173 -8.74 -13.76 5.38
CA LEU A 173 -8.09 -12.66 6.08
C LEU A 173 -8.99 -12.13 7.21
N PRO A 174 -8.51 -12.08 8.47
CA PRO A 174 -9.30 -11.55 9.57
C PRO A 174 -9.38 -10.02 9.48
N CYS A 175 -10.60 -9.49 9.54
CA CYS A 175 -10.87 -8.05 9.64
C CYS A 175 -11.67 -7.79 10.92
N PRO A 176 -11.01 -7.71 12.10
CA PRO A 176 -11.68 -7.61 13.39
C PRO A 176 -12.23 -6.21 13.65
N VAL A 177 -11.66 -5.17 13.03
CA VAL A 177 -12.11 -3.80 13.21
C VAL A 177 -13.28 -3.53 12.27
N ARG A 178 -14.39 -3.05 12.84
CA ARG A 178 -15.51 -2.58 12.03
C ARG A 178 -15.10 -1.26 11.36
N PRO A 179 -15.28 -1.11 10.03
CA PRO A 179 -14.88 0.11 9.38
C PRO A 179 -15.58 1.33 9.98
N ILE A 180 -14.80 2.31 10.43
CA ILE A 180 -15.34 3.64 10.69
C ILE A 180 -15.52 4.28 9.32
N ARG A 181 -16.74 4.66 8.97
CA ARG A 181 -17.01 5.38 7.72
C ARG A 181 -16.27 6.71 7.75
N SER A 182 -15.06 6.76 7.21
CA SER A 182 -14.44 8.03 6.85
C SER A 182 -15.30 8.67 5.76
N ALA A 183 -15.65 9.95 5.93
CA ALA A 183 -16.46 10.68 4.96
C ALA A 183 -15.93 10.44 3.53
N ARG A 184 -16.86 10.16 2.60
CA ARG A 184 -16.56 9.94 1.18
C ARG A 184 -15.64 11.07 0.68
N PRO A 185 -14.68 10.78 -0.22
CA PRO A 185 -14.09 11.86 -1.00
C PRO A 185 -15.23 12.57 -1.73
N GLY A 186 -15.35 13.88 -1.54
CA GLY A 186 -16.22 14.71 -2.36
C GLY A 186 -15.84 14.49 -3.82
N ALA A 187 -16.84 14.23 -4.65
CA ALA A 187 -16.65 14.14 -6.09
C ALA A 187 -16.00 15.42 -6.61
N ALA A 188 -14.88 15.27 -7.32
CA ALA A 188 -14.32 16.26 -8.24
C ALA A 188 -13.71 15.50 -9.42
#